data_AF-A0AAP2DYZ6-F1
#
_entry.id   AF-A0AAP2DYZ6-F1
#
_cell.length_a   1.000
_cell.length_b   1.000
_cell.length_c   1.000
_cell.angle_alpha   90.00
_cell.angle_beta   90.00
_cell.angle_gamma   90.00
#
_symmetry.space_group_name_H-M   'P 1'
#
loop_
_entity.id
_entity.type
_entity.pdbx_description
1 polymer ?
#
loop_
_entity_poly.entity_id
_entity_poly.type
_entity_poly.pdbx_seq_one_letter_code
_entity_poly.pdbx_strand_id
1 'polypeptide(L)'
;MMKFRILIVTCLLLAVAGTARSQSADEAAIKAVITQLFTGMEKGDSAMVHAAFAPEVTMATVYRDKNDAPALRRESSLDDFLKAVGTPHPQVWYEEVWNLKVQLDGDFSQAWCDYAFYAGDTFSHCGVDAFQLFRDKYGAWKIFHLADTRRKTGCNIPKETERKHIRGHLDLGIKKSYDLNSTPAESLPLPGAFGYKRWNSGRTGW
;
A
#
# COMPACT_ATOMS: atom_id res chain seq x y z
N MET A 1 -31.88 29.53 -31.84
CA MET A 1 -32.05 28.47 -30.83
C MET A 1 -31.02 27.33 -30.97
N MET A 2 -30.75 26.79 -32.16
CA MET A 2 -29.79 25.66 -32.35
C MET A 2 -28.34 26.01 -32.00
N LYS A 3 -27.84 27.21 -32.36
CA LYS A 3 -26.49 27.69 -31.99
C LYS A 3 -26.28 27.85 -30.47
N PHE A 4 -27.32 28.24 -29.74
CA PHE A 4 -27.29 28.41 -28.28
C PHE A 4 -27.22 27.05 -27.55
N ARG A 5 -27.92 26.04 -28.08
CA ARG A 5 -27.83 24.65 -27.59
C ARG A 5 -26.43 24.04 -27.80
N ILE A 6 -25.82 24.28 -28.96
CA ILE A 6 -24.45 23.82 -29.25
C ILE A 6 -23.42 24.47 -28.29
N LEU A 7 -23.58 25.76 -28.00
CA LEU A 7 -22.71 26.48 -27.07
C LEU A 7 -22.80 25.91 -25.64
N ILE A 8 -24.01 25.62 -25.15
CA ILE A 8 -24.23 25.05 -23.82
C ILE A 8 -23.63 23.63 -23.72
N VAL A 9 -23.84 22.78 -24.72
CA VAL A 9 -23.28 21.42 -24.74
C VAL A 9 -21.75 21.46 -24.75
N THR A 10 -21.16 22.40 -25.49
CA THR A 10 -19.70 22.56 -25.56
C THR A 10 -19.12 23.05 -24.22
N CYS A 11 -19.75 24.01 -23.56
CA CYS A 11 -19.33 24.45 -22.21
C CYS A 11 -19.43 23.34 -21.16
N LEU A 12 -20.48 22.53 -21.21
CA LEU A 12 -20.66 21.42 -20.25
C LEU A 12 -19.57 20.35 -20.43
N LEU A 13 -19.19 20.02 -21.67
CA LEU A 13 -18.11 19.08 -21.96
C LEU A 13 -16.73 19.56 -21.46
N LEU A 14 -16.45 20.87 -21.58
CA LEU A 14 -15.20 21.45 -21.09
C LEU A 14 -15.09 21.43 -19.55
N ALA A 15 -16.19 21.66 -18.83
CA ALA A 15 -16.22 21.62 -17.38
C ALA A 15 -15.93 20.21 -16.81
N VAL A 16 -16.50 19.17 -17.44
CA VAL A 16 -16.30 17.76 -17.02
C VAL A 16 -14.87 17.29 -17.28
N ALA A 17 -14.23 17.76 -18.35
CA ALA A 17 -12.84 17.42 -18.64
C ALA A 17 -11.85 18.01 -17.60
N GLY A 18 -12.14 19.19 -17.06
CA GLY A 18 -11.32 19.84 -16.03
C GLY A 18 -11.31 19.09 -14.70
N THR A 19 -12.47 18.60 -14.25
CA THR A 19 -12.60 17.90 -12.97
C THR A 19 -11.93 16.53 -12.97
N ALA A 20 -12.07 15.76 -14.06
CA ALA A 20 -11.42 14.46 -14.20
C ALA A 20 -9.88 14.56 -14.19
N ARG A 21 -9.32 15.60 -14.82
CA ARG A 21 -7.87 15.82 -14.86
C ARG A 21 -7.31 16.22 -13.49
N SER A 22 -8.03 17.05 -12.73
CA SER A 22 -7.66 17.40 -11.34
C SER A 22 -7.63 16.18 -10.44
N GLN A 23 -8.67 15.34 -10.49
CA GLN A 23 -8.75 14.13 -9.68
C GLN A 23 -7.57 13.18 -9.94
N SER A 24 -7.16 13.02 -11.21
CA SER A 24 -6.00 12.19 -11.55
C SER A 24 -4.67 12.75 -11.04
N ALA A 25 -4.52 14.08 -11.01
CA ALA A 25 -3.32 14.74 -10.49
C ALA A 25 -3.25 14.64 -8.96
N ASP A 26 -4.38 14.82 -8.29
CA ASP A 26 -4.48 14.68 -6.83
C ASP A 26 -4.22 13.25 -6.37
N GLU A 27 -4.80 12.26 -7.07
CA GLU A 27 -4.51 10.85 -6.80
C GLU A 27 -3.01 10.54 -6.94
N ALA A 28 -2.35 11.06 -7.98
CA ALA A 28 -0.92 10.90 -8.16
C ALA A 28 -0.11 11.57 -7.04
N ALA A 29 -0.51 12.77 -6.61
CA ALA A 29 0.14 13.49 -5.52
C ALA A 29 -0.01 12.75 -4.17
N ILE A 30 -1.20 12.22 -3.87
CA ILE A 30 -1.45 11.41 -2.66
C ILE A 30 -0.61 10.14 -2.68
N LYS A 31 -0.56 9.43 -3.81
CA LYS A 31 0.31 8.26 -3.99
C LYS A 31 1.77 8.60 -3.78
N ALA A 32 2.22 9.78 -4.23
CA ALA A 32 3.59 10.25 -4.02
C ALA A 32 3.88 10.52 -2.54
N VAL A 33 2.94 11.10 -1.78
CA VAL A 33 3.10 11.30 -0.31
C VAL A 33 3.24 9.97 0.42
N ILE A 34 2.39 8.98 0.09
CA ILE A 34 2.46 7.64 0.69
C ILE A 34 3.77 6.93 0.29
N THR A 35 4.21 7.08 -0.96
CA THR A 35 5.51 6.54 -1.41
C THR A 35 6.68 7.20 -0.68
N GLN A 36 6.61 8.51 -0.46
CA GLN A 36 7.64 9.26 0.27
C GLN A 36 7.77 8.77 1.71
N LEU A 37 6.65 8.50 2.40
CA LEU A 37 6.64 7.92 3.74
C LEU A 37 7.47 6.63 3.79
N PHE A 38 7.15 5.65 2.94
CA PHE A 38 7.84 4.35 2.94
C PHE A 38 9.28 4.44 2.44
N THR A 39 9.56 5.32 1.48
CA THR A 39 10.95 5.61 1.04
C THR A 39 11.77 6.21 2.18
N GLY A 40 11.17 7.09 2.99
CA GLY A 40 11.81 7.65 4.17
C GLY A 40 12.14 6.60 5.22
N MET A 41 11.21 5.66 5.46
CA MET A 41 11.43 4.51 6.35
C MET A 41 12.57 3.61 5.86
N GLU A 42 12.59 3.27 4.57
CA GLU A 42 13.65 2.47 3.94
C GLU A 42 15.03 3.14 4.11
N LYS A 43 15.09 4.46 3.98
CA LYS A 43 16.34 5.23 4.08
C LYS A 43 16.74 5.58 5.52
N GLY A 44 15.89 5.31 6.52
CA GLY A 44 16.06 5.85 7.87
C GLY A 44 16.04 7.39 7.91
N ASP A 45 15.38 8.02 6.94
CA ASP A 45 15.30 9.48 6.80
C ASP A 45 14.03 10.00 7.47
N SER A 46 14.13 10.30 8.77
CA SER A 46 13.02 10.82 9.55
C SER A 46 12.56 12.20 9.07
N ALA A 47 13.39 13.00 8.42
CA ALA A 47 12.96 14.28 7.87
C ALA A 47 12.06 14.09 6.64
N MET A 48 12.38 13.12 5.78
CA MET A 48 11.54 12.71 4.66
C MET A 48 10.19 12.16 5.13
N VAL A 49 10.20 11.33 6.18
CA VAL A 49 8.97 10.83 6.82
C VAL A 49 8.16 12.00 7.37
N HIS A 50 8.75 12.87 8.18
CA HIS A 50 8.07 14.02 8.77
C HIS A 50 7.43 14.92 7.71
N ALA A 51 8.09 15.11 6.56
CA ALA A 51 7.55 15.92 5.46
C ALA A 51 6.29 15.33 4.79
N ALA A 52 5.97 14.04 4.99
CA ALA A 52 4.72 13.44 4.51
C ALA A 52 3.52 13.76 5.42
N PHE A 53 3.78 14.14 6.67
CA PHE A 53 2.76 14.35 7.69
C PHE A 53 2.38 15.82 7.87
N ALA A 54 1.17 16.02 8.36
CA ALA A 54 0.69 17.27 8.91
C ALA A 54 1.32 17.53 10.30
N PRO A 55 1.22 18.76 10.85
CA PRO A 55 1.67 19.03 12.21
C PRO A 55 0.86 18.27 13.29
N GLU A 56 -0.44 18.10 13.06
CA GLU A 56 -1.33 17.36 13.96
C GLU A 56 -1.68 16.02 13.33
N VAL A 57 -1.27 14.93 13.99
CA VAL A 57 -1.40 13.57 13.49
C VAL A 57 -1.93 12.65 14.57
N THR A 58 -2.80 11.73 14.17
CA THR A 58 -3.19 10.60 15.01
C THR A 58 -2.82 9.29 14.32
N MET A 59 -2.23 8.37 15.09
CA MET A 59 -1.86 7.05 14.58
C MET A 59 -2.37 5.94 15.48
N ALA A 60 -2.82 4.85 14.88
CA ALA A 60 -3.31 3.70 15.62
C ALA A 60 -3.07 2.37 14.89
N THR A 61 -2.68 1.36 15.66
CA THR A 61 -2.51 0.00 15.17
C THR A 61 -3.59 -0.90 15.75
N VAL A 62 -4.31 -1.61 14.88
CA VAL A 62 -5.18 -2.74 15.26
C VAL A 62 -4.38 -4.04 15.16
N TYR A 63 -4.35 -4.83 16.21
CA TYR A 63 -3.60 -6.09 16.26
C TYR A 63 -4.33 -7.15 17.09
N ARG A 64 -3.77 -8.37 17.12
CA ARG A 64 -4.20 -9.45 18.01
C ARG A 64 -3.25 -9.54 19.18
N ASP A 65 -3.77 -9.52 20.40
CA ASP A 65 -2.97 -9.65 21.61
C ASP A 65 -2.46 -11.09 21.83
N LYS A 66 -1.81 -11.34 22.97
CA LYS A 66 -1.28 -12.67 23.32
C LYS A 66 -2.35 -13.77 23.47
N ASN A 67 -3.62 -13.40 23.61
CA ASN A 67 -4.76 -14.30 23.72
C ASN A 67 -5.56 -14.39 22.41
N ASP A 68 -5.01 -13.84 21.31
CA ASP A 68 -5.69 -13.70 20.01
C ASP A 68 -6.97 -12.83 20.06
N ALA A 69 -7.09 -11.96 21.07
CA ALA A 69 -8.19 -10.99 21.14
C ALA A 69 -7.88 -9.73 20.32
N PRO A 70 -8.87 -9.11 19.64
CA PRO A 70 -8.67 -7.82 18.99
C PRO A 70 -8.23 -6.75 20.00
N ALA A 71 -7.17 -6.02 19.67
CA ALA A 71 -6.62 -4.94 20.48
C ALA A 71 -6.31 -3.71 19.61
N LEU A 72 -6.31 -2.54 20.26
CA LEU A 72 -6.01 -1.25 19.65
C LEU A 72 -4.88 -0.58 20.43
N ARG A 73 -3.78 -0.25 19.76
CA ARG A 73 -2.73 0.62 20.27
C ARG A 73 -2.84 1.98 19.58
N ARG A 74 -2.82 3.07 20.34
CA ARG A 74 -2.59 4.41 19.80
C ARG A 74 -1.13 4.74 19.99
N GLU A 75 -0.49 5.27 18.96
CA GLU A 75 0.87 5.78 19.10
C GLU A 75 0.83 7.08 19.90
N SER A 76 1.87 7.31 20.72
CA SER A 76 1.94 8.45 21.63
C SER A 76 2.14 9.77 20.90
N SER A 77 2.97 9.77 19.85
CA SER A 77 3.26 10.97 19.05
C SER A 77 3.85 10.61 17.69
N LEU A 78 3.81 11.56 16.75
CA LEU A 78 4.58 11.48 15.51
C LEU A 78 6.09 11.42 15.81
N ASP A 79 6.56 12.18 16.82
CA ASP A 79 7.97 12.24 17.19
C ASP A 79 8.55 10.88 17.59
N ASP A 80 7.78 10.04 18.27
CA ASP A 80 8.22 8.68 18.64
C ASP A 80 8.40 7.80 17.39
N PHE A 81 7.51 7.95 16.40
CA PHE A 81 7.65 7.26 15.12
C PHE A 81 8.86 7.78 14.32
N LEU A 82 9.05 9.10 14.25
CA LEU A 82 10.21 9.71 13.59
C LEU A 82 11.52 9.31 14.26
N LYS A 83 11.53 9.23 15.60
CA LYS A 83 12.67 8.76 16.37
C LYS A 83 12.96 7.29 16.08
N ALA A 84 11.94 6.45 15.98
CA ALA A 84 12.12 5.04 15.63
C ALA A 84 12.75 4.89 14.24
N VAL A 85 12.28 5.64 13.24
CA VAL A 85 12.84 5.64 11.87
C VAL A 85 14.26 6.20 11.81
N GLY A 86 14.51 7.32 12.50
CA GLY A 86 15.81 8.00 12.43
C GLY A 86 16.88 7.40 13.33
N THR A 87 16.53 6.48 14.24
CA THR A 87 17.50 5.78 15.08
C THR A 87 18.19 4.71 14.24
N PRO A 88 19.53 4.71 14.13
CA PRO A 88 20.24 3.70 13.34
C PRO A 88 19.88 2.28 13.78
N HIS A 89 19.50 1.46 12.82
CA HIS A 89 19.18 0.04 13.01
C HIS A 89 19.89 -0.80 11.92
N PRO A 90 20.30 -2.04 12.24
CA PRO A 90 21.15 -2.82 11.33
C PRO A 90 20.41 -3.34 10.10
N GLN A 91 19.09 -3.52 10.19
CA GLN A 91 18.26 -3.95 9.06
C GLN A 91 17.55 -2.76 8.43
N VAL A 92 17.49 -2.70 7.11
CA VAL A 92 16.62 -1.76 6.39
C VAL A 92 15.16 -2.11 6.65
N TRP A 93 14.28 -1.13 6.83
CA TRP A 93 12.85 -1.36 7.01
C TRP A 93 12.12 -1.18 5.67
N TYR A 94 11.63 -2.27 5.12
CA TYR A 94 10.84 -2.24 3.89
C TYR A 94 9.36 -2.43 4.22
N GLU A 95 8.55 -1.49 3.79
CA GLU A 95 7.10 -1.63 3.81
C GLU A 95 6.60 -1.66 2.36
N GLU A 96 6.40 -2.87 1.86
CA GLU A 96 6.02 -3.11 0.47
C GLU A 96 4.51 -3.05 0.35
N VAL A 97 4.00 -2.05 -0.36
CA VAL A 97 2.56 -1.81 -0.51
C VAL A 97 2.03 -2.16 -1.89
N TRP A 98 0.78 -2.61 -1.94
CA TRP A 98 0.05 -2.86 -3.19
C TRP A 98 -1.46 -2.58 -3.03
N ASN A 99 -2.20 -2.64 -4.14
CA ASN A 99 -3.65 -2.36 -4.18
C ASN A 99 -4.05 -0.99 -3.60
N LEU A 100 -3.18 0.03 -3.72
CA LEU A 100 -3.45 1.38 -3.23
C LEU A 100 -4.66 2.00 -3.95
N LYS A 101 -5.74 2.19 -3.20
CA LYS A 101 -6.97 2.84 -3.64
C LYS A 101 -7.09 4.20 -2.97
N VAL A 102 -7.46 5.22 -3.73
CA VAL A 102 -7.64 6.59 -3.24
C VAL A 102 -9.06 7.05 -3.52
N GLN A 103 -9.69 7.65 -2.52
CA GLN A 103 -10.98 8.34 -2.61
C GLN A 103 -10.76 9.81 -2.26
N LEU A 104 -11.39 10.70 -3.01
CA LEU A 104 -11.20 12.15 -2.89
C LEU A 104 -12.53 12.85 -2.69
N ASP A 105 -12.53 13.87 -1.84
CA ASP A 105 -13.58 14.87 -1.70
C ASP A 105 -12.93 16.25 -1.49
N GLY A 106 -12.74 16.99 -2.59
CA GLY A 106 -12.09 18.30 -2.59
C GLY A 106 -10.67 18.27 -2.01
N ASP A 107 -10.51 18.89 -0.84
CA ASP A 107 -9.24 18.99 -0.10
C ASP A 107 -9.04 17.87 0.92
N PHE A 108 -9.89 16.84 0.89
CA PHE A 108 -9.79 15.65 1.74
C PHE A 108 -9.62 14.39 0.89
N SER A 109 -8.85 13.43 1.40
CA SER A 109 -8.76 12.10 0.80
C SER A 109 -8.65 10.99 1.83
N GLN A 110 -9.09 9.80 1.41
CA GLN A 110 -8.85 8.54 2.10
C GLN A 110 -8.11 7.60 1.15
N ALA A 111 -7.07 6.95 1.65
CA ALA A 111 -6.34 5.96 0.89
C ALA A 111 -6.21 4.65 1.67
N TRP A 112 -6.24 3.53 0.97
CA TRP A 112 -6.16 2.18 1.54
C TRP A 112 -5.23 1.32 0.71
N CYS A 113 -4.26 0.67 1.33
CA CYS A 113 -3.40 -0.33 0.67
C CYS A 113 -3.18 -1.56 1.54
N ASP A 114 -2.87 -2.67 0.88
CA ASP A 114 -2.30 -3.85 1.53
C ASP A 114 -0.78 -3.64 1.67
N TYR A 115 -0.18 -4.18 2.73
CA TYR A 115 1.26 -4.12 2.94
C TYR A 115 1.87 -5.40 3.50
N ALA A 116 3.19 -5.54 3.29
CA ALA A 116 4.04 -6.49 4.00
C ALA A 116 5.32 -5.78 4.48
N PHE A 117 5.62 -5.92 5.77
CA PHE A 117 6.78 -5.33 6.40
C PHE A 117 7.92 -6.36 6.54
N TYR A 118 9.12 -5.95 6.11
CA TYR A 118 10.35 -6.71 6.22
C TYR A 118 11.43 -5.88 6.95
N ALA A 119 12.17 -6.53 7.83
CA ALA A 119 13.41 -6.01 8.39
C ALA A 119 14.58 -6.68 7.67
N GLY A 120 15.16 -5.99 6.70
CA GLY A 120 16.07 -6.56 5.71
C GLY A 120 15.32 -7.63 4.91
N ASP A 121 15.87 -8.82 4.87
CA ASP A 121 15.28 -9.96 4.17
C ASP A 121 14.27 -10.74 5.05
N THR A 122 14.04 -10.31 6.29
CA THR A 122 13.20 -11.04 7.26
C THR A 122 11.78 -10.48 7.29
N PHE A 123 10.80 -11.30 6.90
CA PHE A 123 9.38 -10.98 7.06
C PHE A 123 9.02 -10.82 8.54
N SER A 124 8.30 -9.74 8.88
CA SER A 124 7.86 -9.45 10.25
C SER A 124 6.36 -9.62 10.41
N HIS A 125 5.59 -8.86 9.61
CA HIS A 125 4.14 -8.82 9.66
C HIS A 125 3.58 -8.16 8.40
N CYS A 126 2.27 -8.18 8.27
CA CYS A 126 1.54 -7.63 7.13
C CYS A 126 0.18 -7.13 7.60
N GLY A 127 -0.52 -6.47 6.69
CA GLY A 127 -1.87 -6.01 6.95
C GLY A 127 -2.33 -5.02 5.90
N VAL A 128 -2.97 -3.97 6.39
CA VAL A 128 -3.49 -2.87 5.57
C VAL A 128 -3.16 -1.58 6.28
N ASP A 129 -2.90 -0.55 5.48
CA ASP A 129 -2.78 0.83 5.95
C ASP A 129 -3.93 1.65 5.41
N ALA A 130 -4.49 2.48 6.28
CA ALA A 130 -5.53 3.43 5.98
C ALA A 130 -5.03 4.83 6.29
N PHE A 131 -4.92 5.66 5.26
CA PHE A 131 -4.47 7.04 5.36
C PHE A 131 -5.64 7.98 5.19
N GLN A 132 -5.65 9.05 5.97
CA GLN A 132 -6.42 10.24 5.66
C GLN A 132 -5.46 11.40 5.44
N LEU A 133 -5.65 12.09 4.32
CA LEU A 133 -4.83 13.23 3.94
C LEU A 133 -5.72 14.44 3.70
N PHE A 134 -5.15 15.63 3.92
CA PHE A 134 -5.76 16.87 3.48
C PHE A 134 -4.78 17.66 2.61
N ARG A 135 -5.32 18.53 1.75
CA ARG A 135 -4.54 19.51 0.98
C ARG A 135 -4.34 20.75 1.84
N ASP A 136 -3.10 21.08 2.14
CA ASP A 136 -2.78 22.27 2.92
C ASP A 136 -3.00 23.57 2.13
N LYS A 137 -2.88 24.71 2.81
CA LYS A 137 -3.05 26.03 2.21
C LYS A 137 -2.04 26.37 1.10
N TYR A 138 -0.97 25.58 0.96
CA TYR A 138 0.04 25.72 -0.09
C TYR A 138 -0.20 24.75 -1.26
N GLY A 139 -1.27 23.93 -1.19
CA GLY A 139 -1.63 22.96 -2.21
C GLY A 139 -0.95 21.60 -2.06
N ALA A 140 -0.22 21.35 -0.98
CA ALA A 140 0.46 20.09 -0.75
C ALA A 140 -0.43 19.11 0.05
N TRP A 141 -0.45 17.85 -0.36
CA TRP A 141 -1.14 16.80 0.39
C TRP A 141 -0.32 16.36 1.61
N LYS A 142 -0.98 16.17 2.75
CA LYS A 142 -0.35 15.80 4.04
C LYS A 142 -1.19 14.77 4.78
N ILE A 143 -0.54 13.75 5.33
CA ILE A 143 -1.19 12.73 6.17
C ILE A 143 -1.49 13.34 7.54
N PHE A 144 -2.76 13.28 7.97
CA PHE A 144 -3.17 13.71 9.31
C PHE A 144 -3.73 12.54 10.15
N HIS A 145 -4.05 11.43 9.51
CA HIS A 145 -4.43 10.19 10.19
C HIS A 145 -3.82 8.99 9.47
N LEU A 146 -3.24 8.07 10.23
CA LEU A 146 -2.75 6.78 9.75
C LEU A 146 -3.21 5.68 10.71
N ALA A 147 -3.93 4.70 10.19
CA ALA A 147 -4.25 3.49 10.94
C ALA A 147 -3.75 2.26 10.19
N ASP A 148 -3.12 1.33 10.90
CA ASP A 148 -2.66 0.06 10.33
C ASP A 148 -3.30 -1.14 11.04
N THR A 149 -3.29 -2.28 10.36
CA THR A 149 -3.53 -3.57 11.04
C THR A 149 -2.26 -4.41 11.00
N ARG A 150 -2.02 -5.23 12.03
CA ARG A 150 -0.87 -6.15 12.07
C ARG A 150 -1.31 -7.59 12.26
N ARG A 151 -0.83 -8.46 11.39
CA ARG A 151 -0.97 -9.92 11.50
C ARG A 151 0.28 -10.63 10.96
N LYS A 152 0.52 -11.86 11.41
CA LYS A 152 1.69 -12.68 11.01
C LYS A 152 1.40 -13.69 9.90
N THR A 153 0.13 -13.96 9.61
CA THR A 153 -0.31 -14.97 8.65
C THR A 153 -1.55 -14.50 7.89
N GLY A 154 -1.92 -15.22 6.83
CA GLY A 154 -3.13 -14.94 6.05
C GLY A 154 -3.02 -13.71 5.15
N CYS A 155 -1.80 -13.36 4.74
CA CYS A 155 -1.56 -12.26 3.81
C CYS A 155 -1.30 -12.79 2.41
N ASN A 156 -1.99 -12.22 1.44
CA ASN A 156 -1.81 -12.52 0.03
C ASN A 156 -0.72 -11.60 -0.54
N ILE A 157 0.52 -11.83 -0.12
CA ILE A 157 1.67 -11.02 -0.57
C ILE A 157 1.94 -11.33 -2.05
N PRO A 158 2.07 -10.33 -2.93
CA PRO A 158 2.42 -10.57 -4.32
C PRO A 158 3.78 -11.29 -4.43
N LYS A 159 3.87 -12.31 -5.29
CA LYS A 159 5.06 -13.17 -5.39
C LYS A 159 6.32 -12.39 -5.77
N GLU A 160 6.17 -11.32 -6.53
CA GLU A 160 7.26 -10.40 -6.87
C GLU A 160 7.82 -9.68 -5.65
N THR A 161 6.96 -9.26 -4.73
CA THR A 161 7.34 -8.64 -3.46
C THR A 161 8.10 -9.64 -2.60
N GLU A 162 7.58 -10.86 -2.44
CA GLU A 162 8.28 -11.92 -1.70
C GLU A 162 9.67 -12.21 -2.29
N ARG A 163 9.78 -12.26 -3.63
CA ARG A 163 11.05 -12.53 -4.31
C ARG A 163 12.10 -11.42 -4.15
N LYS A 164 11.71 -10.16 -3.91
CA LYS A 164 12.69 -9.08 -3.67
C LYS A 164 13.52 -9.37 -2.42
N HIS A 165 12.85 -9.83 -1.36
CA HIS A 165 13.45 -10.05 -0.04
C HIS A 165 14.08 -11.44 0.12
N ILE A 166 13.71 -12.41 -0.72
CA ILE A 166 14.40 -13.72 -0.77
C ILE A 166 15.74 -13.64 -1.53
N ARG A 167 15.85 -12.74 -2.51
CA ARG A 167 16.99 -12.68 -3.44
C ARG A 167 18.24 -11.98 -2.92
N GLY A 168 18.24 -11.42 -1.70
CA GLY A 168 19.46 -10.99 -1.02
C GLY A 168 20.54 -12.09 -0.93
N HIS A 169 20.16 -13.36 -1.11
CA HIS A 169 21.07 -14.52 -1.14
C HIS A 169 21.45 -15.05 -2.54
N LEU A 170 20.92 -14.50 -3.65
CA LEU A 170 21.17 -14.99 -5.01
C LEU A 170 21.81 -13.92 -5.90
N ASP A 171 22.87 -13.28 -5.40
CA ASP A 171 23.81 -12.52 -6.24
C ASP A 171 24.79 -13.47 -6.95
N LEU A 172 24.26 -14.55 -7.53
CA LEU A 172 24.96 -15.42 -8.49
C LEU A 172 24.52 -15.05 -9.91
N GLY A 173 25.01 -13.92 -10.41
CA GLY A 173 25.48 -13.81 -11.79
C GLY A 173 24.50 -14.05 -12.95
N ILE A 174 23.19 -13.91 -12.80
CA ILE A 174 22.27 -13.97 -13.95
C ILE A 174 22.03 -12.55 -14.48
N LYS A 175 22.75 -12.20 -15.56
CA LYS A 175 22.51 -10.98 -16.34
C LYS A 175 21.04 -10.89 -16.75
N LYS A 176 20.42 -9.75 -16.46
CA LYS A 176 19.11 -9.34 -16.97
C LYS A 176 19.11 -9.37 -18.50
N SER A 177 18.26 -10.21 -19.09
CA SER A 177 17.61 -9.93 -20.37
C SER A 177 16.21 -10.56 -20.33
N TYR A 178 15.20 -9.76 -19.99
CA TYR A 178 13.83 -10.06 -20.33
C TYR A 178 13.39 -9.00 -21.34
N ASP A 179 13.30 -9.44 -22.59
CA ASP A 179 12.74 -8.69 -23.71
C ASP A 179 11.21 -8.65 -23.54
N LEU A 180 10.64 -7.45 -23.55
CA LEU A 180 9.22 -7.20 -23.30
C LEU A 180 8.33 -7.44 -24.54
N ASN A 181 8.87 -7.99 -25.63
CA ASN A 181 8.14 -8.15 -26.90
C ASN A 181 7.87 -9.60 -27.34
N SER A 182 8.08 -10.63 -26.50
CA SER A 182 7.67 -11.99 -26.86
C SER A 182 6.27 -12.32 -26.32
N THR A 183 5.29 -12.40 -27.23
CA THR A 183 3.93 -12.92 -26.98
C THR A 183 3.97 -14.35 -26.42
N PRO A 184 3.15 -14.73 -25.42
CA PRO A 184 3.10 -16.10 -24.96
C PRO A 184 2.38 -16.98 -25.99
N ALA A 185 3.09 -17.99 -26.51
CA ALA A 185 2.47 -19.04 -27.28
C ALA A 185 1.52 -19.87 -26.39
N GLU A 186 0.33 -20.15 -26.90
CA GLU A 186 -0.62 -21.13 -26.36
C GLU A 186 0.06 -22.46 -26.02
N SER A 187 -0.17 -22.98 -24.82
CA SER A 187 0.12 -24.37 -24.48
C SER A 187 -1.15 -25.07 -23.98
N LEU A 188 -1.56 -26.05 -24.78
CA LEU A 188 -2.69 -26.98 -24.73
C LEU A 188 -2.85 -27.78 -23.41
N PRO A 189 -4.03 -28.40 -23.17
CA PRO A 189 -4.39 -29.00 -21.88
C PRO A 189 -3.73 -30.37 -21.64
N LEU A 190 -3.40 -30.64 -20.37
CA LEU A 190 -2.91 -31.95 -19.92
C LEU A 190 -4.07 -32.94 -19.69
N PRO A 191 -3.95 -34.22 -20.13
CA PRO A 191 -4.95 -35.25 -19.89
C PRO A 191 -4.89 -35.78 -18.44
N GLY A 192 -6.07 -36.13 -17.91
CA GLY A 192 -6.26 -36.46 -16.51
C GLY A 192 -5.63 -37.77 -16.03
N ALA A 193 -5.43 -37.84 -14.72
CA ALA A 193 -5.39 -39.09 -13.97
C ALA A 193 -6.09 -38.88 -12.61
N PHE A 194 -6.99 -39.81 -12.34
CA PHE A 194 -7.91 -39.95 -11.23
C PHE A 194 -7.25 -39.99 -9.83
N GLY A 195 -8.00 -39.54 -8.80
CA GLY A 195 -7.69 -39.94 -7.42
C GLY A 195 -8.30 -39.12 -6.27
N TYR A 196 -9.59 -38.79 -6.29
CA TYR A 196 -10.27 -38.25 -5.10
C TYR A 196 -10.51 -39.36 -4.06
N LYS A 197 -9.93 -39.25 -2.85
CA LYS A 197 -10.53 -39.82 -1.64
C LYS A 197 -10.92 -38.71 -0.67
N ARG A 198 -12.24 -38.63 -0.52
CA ARG A 198 -13.08 -37.84 0.37
C ARG A 198 -12.79 -38.18 1.84
N TRP A 199 -12.43 -37.19 2.66
CA TRP A 199 -12.42 -37.33 4.12
C TRP A 199 -13.70 -36.69 4.67
N ASN A 200 -14.52 -37.51 5.30
CA ASN A 200 -15.83 -37.15 5.83
C ASN A 200 -15.70 -36.89 7.35
N SER A 201 -16.32 -35.80 7.80
CA SER A 201 -16.47 -35.43 9.21
C SER A 201 -17.31 -36.44 10.00
N GLY A 202 -16.92 -36.75 11.24
CA GLY A 202 -17.80 -37.47 12.17
C GLY A 202 -17.18 -37.91 13.50
N ARG A 203 -17.16 -37.00 14.49
CA ARG A 203 -17.66 -37.11 15.89
C ARG A 203 -17.37 -38.36 16.77
N THR A 204 -17.14 -38.06 18.07
CA THR A 204 -17.14 -38.91 19.30
C THR A 204 -15.86 -39.71 19.53
N GLY A 205 -15.19 -39.73 20.70
CA GLY A 205 -15.52 -39.32 22.06
C GLY A 205 -15.17 -40.47 23.00
N TRP A 206 -14.16 -40.30 23.85
CA TRP A 206 -13.92 -40.89 25.17
C TRP A 206 -12.91 -40.01 25.90
#